data_AF-A0A6F8SY41-F1
#
_entry.id   AF-A0A6F8SY41-F1
#
_cell.length_a   1.000
_cell.length_b   1.000
_cell.length_c   1.000
_cell.angle_alpha   90.00
_cell.angle_beta   90.00
_cell.angle_gamma   90.00
#
_symmetry.space_group_name_H-M   'P 1'
#
loop_
_entity.id
_entity.type
_entity.pdbx_description
1 polymer ?
#
loop_
_entity_poly.entity_id
_entity_poly.type
_entity_poly.pdbx_seq_one_letter_code
_entity_poly.pdbx_strand_id
1 'polypeptide(L)'
;MDTQTLVLVVAIGALWLSFTCGCVALYLFLVRGRAGGVPVAQGAVVVSNNSLSPQSAPVLLNQQSAAWEVQVLFEAPSPALNDRLGVTLSSLGAVYEQRSKTFAVTGDSSRTPIVIENAVGAGQLPPLTESPASQPPVKGVSIKIVKSSRTLTPSKLQLAKLVSLSKKLARLGGTVVDAEHQPITPAGFNAVIQGQARV
;
A
#
# COMPACT_ATOMS: atom_id res chain seq x y z
N MET A 1 -48.67 -13.83 -22.99
CA MET A 1 -47.76 -12.72 -23.35
C MET A 1 -47.70 -12.69 -24.86
N ASP A 2 -48.02 -11.56 -25.46
CA ASP A 2 -48.05 -11.37 -26.90
C ASP A 2 -46.64 -11.52 -27.51
N THR A 3 -46.55 -12.05 -28.72
CA THR A 3 -45.28 -12.30 -29.40
C THR A 3 -44.45 -11.01 -29.56
N GLN A 4 -45.14 -9.87 -29.71
CA GLN A 4 -44.50 -8.55 -29.78
C GLN A 4 -43.86 -8.13 -28.45
N THR A 5 -44.49 -8.41 -27.31
CA THR A 5 -43.90 -8.12 -25.99
C THR A 5 -42.69 -9.00 -25.73
N LEU A 6 -42.72 -10.25 -26.20
CA LEU A 6 -41.59 -11.18 -26.06
C LEU A 6 -40.38 -10.71 -26.88
N VAL A 7 -40.59 -10.31 -28.14
CA VAL A 7 -39.53 -9.76 -29.00
C VAL A 7 -38.92 -8.49 -28.41
N LEU A 8 -39.76 -7.59 -27.86
CA LEU A 8 -39.30 -6.34 -27.27
C LEU A 8 -38.46 -6.57 -26.00
N VAL A 9 -38.85 -7.49 -25.13
CA VAL A 9 -38.08 -7.85 -23.92
C VAL A 9 -36.74 -8.48 -24.29
N VAL A 10 -36.70 -9.37 -25.29
CA VAL A 10 -35.46 -9.99 -25.76
C VAL A 10 -34.52 -8.95 -26.37
N ALA A 11 -35.04 -8.01 -27.15
CA ALA A 11 -34.25 -6.92 -27.73
C ALA A 11 -33.62 -6.03 -26.65
N ILE A 12 -34.38 -5.67 -25.62
CA ILE A 12 -33.87 -4.87 -24.48
C ILE A 12 -32.79 -5.65 -23.72
N GLY A 13 -33.02 -6.94 -23.46
CA GLY A 13 -32.03 -7.79 -22.79
C GLY A 13 -30.71 -7.90 -23.57
N ALA A 14 -30.78 -8.10 -24.89
CA ALA A 14 -29.62 -8.17 -25.75
C ALA A 14 -28.86 -6.82 -25.85
N LEU A 15 -29.59 -5.71 -25.89
CA LEU A 15 -29.00 -4.37 -25.91
C LEU A 15 -28.27 -4.06 -24.60
N TRP A 16 -28.83 -4.48 -23.47
CA TRP A 16 -28.18 -4.28 -22.18
C TRP A 16 -26.94 -5.16 -22.00
N LEU A 17 -27.02 -6.42 -22.47
CA LEU A 17 -25.90 -7.36 -22.40
C LEU A 17 -24.73 -6.91 -23.30
N SER A 18 -25.02 -6.48 -24.53
CA SER A 18 -24.00 -5.99 -25.47
C SER A 18 -23.34 -4.71 -24.96
N PHE A 19 -24.11 -3.78 -24.37
CA PHE A 19 -23.57 -2.57 -23.76
C PHE A 19 -22.61 -2.90 -22.60
N THR A 20 -23.03 -3.80 -21.71
CA THR A 20 -22.22 -4.22 -20.57
C THR A 20 -20.94 -4.93 -21.02
N CYS A 21 -21.04 -5.82 -22.00
CA CYS A 21 -19.90 -6.51 -22.61
C CYS A 21 -18.92 -5.53 -23.26
N GLY A 22 -19.43 -4.54 -24.00
CA GLY A 22 -18.64 -3.47 -24.62
C GLY A 22 -17.88 -2.63 -23.60
N CYS A 23 -18.53 -2.22 -22.50
CA CYS A 23 -17.87 -1.49 -21.41
C CYS A 23 -16.73 -2.29 -20.77
N VAL A 24 -16.92 -3.59 -20.54
CA VAL A 24 -15.87 -4.47 -19.98
C VAL A 24 -14.71 -4.65 -20.97
N ALA A 25 -15.01 -4.85 -22.25
CA ALA A 25 -13.98 -4.97 -23.30
C ALA A 25 -13.16 -3.67 -23.43
N LEU A 26 -13.82 -2.51 -23.43
CA LEU A 26 -13.16 -1.20 -23.47
C LEU A 26 -12.30 -0.97 -22.22
N TYR A 27 -12.81 -1.33 -21.04
CA TYR A 27 -12.06 -1.24 -19.79
C TYR A 27 -10.78 -2.10 -19.84
N LEU A 28 -10.88 -3.35 -20.28
CA LEU A 28 -9.72 -4.23 -20.42
C LEU A 28 -8.74 -3.72 -21.48
N PHE A 29 -9.24 -3.13 -22.58
CA PHE A 29 -8.40 -2.53 -23.61
C PHE A 29 -7.64 -1.30 -23.08
N LEU A 30 -8.28 -0.42 -22.32
CA LEU A 30 -7.63 0.74 -21.70
C LEU A 30 -6.65 0.35 -20.60
N VAL A 31 -6.95 -0.70 -19.83
CA VAL A 31 -6.04 -1.23 -18.80
C VAL A 31 -4.83 -1.94 -19.44
N ARG A 32 -5.01 -2.68 -20.55
CA ARG A 32 -3.89 -3.28 -21.32
C ARG A 32 -3.11 -2.26 -22.14
N GLY A 33 -3.74 -1.18 -22.61
CA GLY A 33 -3.11 -0.10 -23.37
C GLY A 33 -2.10 0.73 -22.57
N ARG A 34 -2.07 0.59 -21.24
CA ARG A 34 -1.01 1.17 -20.39
C ARG A 34 0.23 0.28 -20.24
N ALA A 35 0.27 -0.90 -20.86
CA ALA A 35 1.39 -1.85 -20.77
C ALA A 35 2.30 -1.92 -22.01
N GLY A 36 2.14 -1.03 -23.00
CA GLY A 36 2.99 -1.08 -24.20
C GLY A 36 3.04 0.25 -24.94
N GLY A 37 4.14 0.99 -24.76
CA GLY A 37 4.39 2.24 -25.48
C GLY A 37 5.57 2.98 -24.89
N VAL A 38 6.77 2.44 -25.04
CA VAL A 38 8.01 3.21 -24.85
C VAL A 38 8.33 3.87 -26.18
N PRO A 39 8.18 5.20 -26.34
CA PRO A 39 8.86 5.90 -27.43
C PRO A 39 10.34 5.98 -27.07
N VAL A 40 11.19 5.37 -27.91
CA VAL A 40 12.63 5.60 -27.91
C VAL A 40 12.86 7.04 -28.36
N ALA A 41 13.25 7.90 -27.43
CA ALA A 41 13.86 9.19 -27.72
C ALA A 41 15.33 9.13 -27.30
N GLN A 42 16.21 9.18 -28.31
CA GLN A 42 17.63 9.43 -28.14
C GLN A 42 17.83 10.87 -27.65
N GLY A 43 18.67 11.06 -26.63
CA GLY A 43 19.08 12.39 -26.18
C GLY A 43 19.86 12.30 -24.86
N ALA A 44 21.15 12.58 -24.93
CA ALA A 44 22.14 12.45 -23.86
C ALA A 44 21.85 13.28 -22.60
N VAL A 45 22.29 12.78 -21.45
CA VAL A 45 23.32 13.41 -20.59
C VAL A 45 23.78 12.35 -19.58
N VAL A 46 25.07 12.02 -19.63
CA VAL A 46 25.77 11.23 -18.61
C VAL A 46 25.94 12.11 -17.39
N VAL A 47 25.26 11.78 -16.30
CA VAL A 47 25.68 12.12 -14.94
C VAL A 47 25.56 10.85 -14.11
N SER A 48 26.74 10.35 -13.71
CA SER A 48 26.92 9.24 -12.79
C SER A 48 26.20 9.49 -11.46
N ASN A 49 25.48 8.49 -10.95
CA ASN A 49 25.88 7.79 -9.72
C ASN A 49 24.92 6.67 -9.32
N ASN A 50 25.53 5.55 -8.98
CA ASN A 50 25.02 4.32 -8.37
C ASN A 50 24.08 3.45 -9.21
N SER A 51 24.67 2.34 -9.65
CA SER A 51 24.05 1.11 -10.10
C SER A 51 22.87 0.67 -9.21
N LEU A 52 21.66 1.03 -9.63
CA LEU A 52 20.45 0.32 -9.27
C LEU A 52 20.42 -0.96 -10.09
N SER A 53 20.82 -2.07 -9.48
CA SER A 53 20.53 -3.39 -10.04
C SER A 53 19.00 -3.51 -10.24
N PRO A 54 18.51 -3.73 -11.46
CA PRO A 54 17.11 -4.05 -11.65
C PRO A 54 16.87 -5.47 -11.09
N GLN A 55 15.79 -5.65 -10.31
CA GLN A 55 15.30 -6.95 -9.82
C GLN A 55 16.03 -7.61 -8.65
N SER A 56 16.27 -6.91 -7.55
CA SER A 56 16.28 -7.59 -6.25
C SER A 56 14.89 -7.49 -5.64
N ALA A 57 14.27 -8.63 -5.32
CA ALA A 57 12.99 -8.64 -4.60
C ALA A 57 13.14 -7.90 -3.26
N PRO A 58 12.16 -7.06 -2.87
CA PRO A 58 12.27 -6.23 -1.67
C PRO A 58 12.43 -7.11 -0.42
N VAL A 59 13.22 -6.63 0.54
CA VAL A 59 13.46 -7.34 1.80
C VAL A 59 12.43 -6.90 2.82
N LEU A 60 11.49 -7.80 3.16
CA LEU A 60 10.38 -7.46 4.06
C LEU A 60 10.55 -7.99 5.47
N LEU A 61 11.34 -9.05 5.66
CA LEU A 61 11.57 -9.53 7.01
C LEU A 61 12.61 -8.64 7.68
N ASN A 62 12.16 -7.88 8.66
CA ASN A 62 13.07 -7.30 9.62
C ASN A 62 13.46 -8.39 10.63
N GLN A 63 14.71 -8.87 10.54
CA GLN A 63 15.21 -9.93 11.42
C GLN A 63 15.23 -9.53 12.91
N GLN A 64 15.37 -8.23 13.21
CA GLN A 64 15.39 -7.70 14.56
C GLN A 64 13.98 -7.63 15.16
N SER A 65 12.98 -7.31 14.33
CA SER A 65 11.58 -7.23 14.75
C SER A 65 10.79 -8.54 14.55
N ALA A 66 11.40 -9.55 13.91
CA ALA A 66 10.74 -10.79 13.46
C ALA A 66 9.37 -10.53 12.81
N ALA A 67 9.26 -9.47 12.01
CA ALA A 67 8.01 -8.99 11.45
C ALA A 67 8.17 -8.68 9.97
N TRP A 68 7.05 -8.79 9.24
CA TRP A 68 6.98 -8.30 7.87
C TRP A 68 6.72 -6.81 7.92
N GLU A 69 7.70 -6.03 7.48
CA GLU A 69 7.74 -4.59 7.68
C GLU A 69 7.94 -3.86 6.35
N VAL A 70 7.19 -2.78 6.20
CA VAL A 70 7.44 -1.74 5.20
C VAL A 70 7.38 -0.41 5.90
N GLN A 71 8.34 0.47 5.60
CA GLN A 71 8.39 1.80 6.19
C GLN A 71 8.01 2.85 5.16
N VAL A 72 7.44 3.96 5.65
CA VAL A 72 7.18 5.16 4.87
C VAL A 72 7.93 6.29 5.53
N LEU A 73 8.94 6.82 4.85
CA LEU A 73 9.74 7.94 5.32
C LEU A 73 9.21 9.22 4.70
N PHE A 74 8.87 10.21 5.53
CA PHE A 74 8.33 11.49 5.06
C PHE A 74 9.46 12.45 4.72
N GLU A 75 9.36 13.12 3.58
CA GLU A 75 10.40 14.03 3.08
C GLU A 75 10.45 15.33 3.88
N ALA A 76 9.27 15.86 4.24
CA ALA A 76 9.12 17.12 4.97
C ALA A 76 8.27 16.92 6.24
N PRO A 77 8.86 16.40 7.33
CA PRO A 77 8.13 16.18 8.58
C PRO A 77 7.69 17.53 9.17
N SER A 78 6.40 17.67 9.46
CA SER A 78 5.82 18.90 10.02
C SER A 78 4.59 18.59 10.89
N PRO A 79 4.18 19.51 11.79
CA PRO A 79 2.95 19.36 12.55
C PRO A 79 1.71 19.18 11.66
N ALA A 80 1.62 19.92 10.55
CA ALA A 80 0.53 19.76 9.57
C ALA A 80 0.50 18.36 8.92
N LEU A 81 1.66 17.71 8.76
CA LEU A 81 1.72 16.31 8.31
C LEU A 81 1.21 15.35 9.39
N ASN A 82 1.48 15.63 10.67
CA ASN A 82 0.93 14.84 11.78
C ASN A 82 -0.61 14.89 11.79
N ASP A 83 -1.23 16.04 11.49
CA ASP A 83 -2.69 16.18 11.38
C ASP A 83 -3.25 15.28 10.27
N ARG A 84 -2.65 15.40 9.08
CA ARG A 84 -3.06 14.61 7.91
C ARG A 84 -2.83 13.12 8.15
N LEU A 85 -1.77 12.76 8.86
CA LEU A 85 -1.48 11.40 9.26
C LEU A 85 -2.55 10.88 10.24
N GLY A 86 -2.91 11.65 11.27
CA GLY A 86 -3.98 11.31 12.22
C GLY A 86 -5.34 11.10 11.53
N VAL A 87 -5.72 12.01 10.64
CA VAL A 87 -6.95 11.88 9.82
C VAL A 87 -6.88 10.65 8.92
N THR A 88 -5.74 10.41 8.27
CA THR A 88 -5.55 9.26 7.38
C THR A 88 -5.64 7.95 8.17
N LEU A 89 -4.98 7.85 9.32
CA LEU A 89 -5.05 6.68 10.20
C LEU A 89 -6.47 6.41 10.69
N SER A 90 -7.19 7.46 11.10
CA SER A 90 -8.60 7.36 11.48
C SER A 90 -9.48 6.85 10.34
N SER A 91 -9.27 7.36 9.12
CA SER A 91 -10.00 6.92 7.91
C SER A 91 -9.72 5.46 7.52
N LEU A 92 -8.59 4.92 7.98
CA LEU A 92 -8.19 3.52 7.78
C LEU A 92 -8.72 2.59 8.87
N GLY A 93 -9.45 3.12 9.86
CA GLY A 93 -9.91 2.37 11.02
C GLY A 93 -8.77 1.98 11.97
N ALA A 94 -7.68 2.75 11.97
CA ALA A 94 -6.58 2.52 12.89
C ALA A 94 -6.97 3.00 14.30
N VAL A 95 -6.74 2.17 15.30
CA VAL A 95 -7.05 2.46 16.70
C VAL A 95 -5.74 2.67 17.46
N TYR A 96 -5.66 3.75 18.23
CA TYR A 96 -4.49 4.01 19.07
C TYR A 96 -4.47 3.08 20.28
N GLU A 97 -3.38 2.34 20.44
CA GLU A 97 -3.13 1.49 21.60
C GLU A 97 -2.24 2.22 22.61
N GLN A 98 -2.81 2.62 23.74
CA GLN A 98 -2.12 3.46 24.73
C GLN A 98 -0.95 2.76 25.44
N ARG A 99 -0.98 1.41 25.53
CA ARG A 99 0.08 0.63 26.17
C ARG A 99 1.34 0.54 25.32
N SER A 100 1.18 0.23 24.03
CA SER A 100 2.29 0.13 23.07
C SER A 100 2.67 1.48 22.47
N LYS A 101 1.76 2.48 22.55
CA LYS A 101 1.84 3.76 21.84
C LYS A 101 2.00 3.56 20.33
N THR A 102 1.22 2.66 19.78
CA THR A 102 1.16 2.34 18.35
C THR A 102 -0.29 2.41 17.86
N PHE A 103 -0.49 2.39 16.56
CA PHE A 103 -1.81 2.28 15.97
C PHE A 103 -2.01 0.88 15.42
N ALA A 104 -3.11 0.21 15.77
CA ALA A 104 -3.48 -1.06 15.20
C ALA A 104 -4.59 -0.89 14.17
N VAL A 105 -4.38 -1.42 12.96
CA VAL A 105 -5.42 -1.53 11.95
C VAL A 105 -5.98 -2.94 12.05
N THR A 106 -7.22 -3.06 12.52
CA THR A 106 -7.91 -4.34 12.59
C THR A 106 -8.10 -4.88 11.16
N GLY A 107 -7.39 -5.96 10.86
CA GLY A 107 -7.47 -6.67 9.58
C GLY A 107 -8.56 -7.72 9.58
N ASP A 108 -8.63 -8.50 8.49
CA ASP A 108 -9.46 -9.72 8.41
C ASP A 108 -9.00 -10.82 9.40
N SER A 109 -7.88 -10.61 10.09
CA SER A 109 -7.34 -11.50 11.13
C SER A 109 -7.08 -10.70 12.41
N SER A 110 -7.83 -11.00 13.46
CA SER A 110 -7.59 -10.49 14.82
C SER A 110 -6.33 -11.06 15.47
N ARG A 111 -5.82 -12.20 14.98
CA ARG A 111 -4.63 -12.88 15.51
C ARG A 111 -3.32 -12.27 15.03
N THR A 112 -3.34 -11.57 13.90
CA THR A 112 -2.16 -10.95 13.28
C THR A 112 -2.52 -9.55 12.79
N PRO A 113 -2.75 -8.60 13.72
CA PRO A 113 -3.09 -7.23 13.35
C PRO A 113 -1.94 -6.56 12.60
N ILE A 114 -2.29 -5.59 11.76
CA ILE A 114 -1.30 -4.69 11.17
C ILE A 114 -1.06 -3.56 12.16
N VAL A 115 0.17 -3.41 12.63
CA VAL A 115 0.58 -2.36 13.56
C VAL A 115 1.31 -1.28 12.79
N ILE A 116 0.99 -0.03 13.10
CA ILE A 116 1.63 1.17 12.58
C ILE A 116 2.33 1.85 13.75
N GLU A 117 3.63 2.04 13.59
CA GLU A 117 4.51 2.54 14.63
C GLU A 117 5.49 3.56 14.05
N ASN A 118 6.29 4.23 14.87
CA ASN A 118 7.24 5.22 14.38
C ASN A 118 8.44 4.50 13.75
N ALA A 119 8.75 4.80 12.49
CA ALA A 119 9.90 4.20 11.80
C ALA A 119 11.24 4.68 12.39
N VAL A 120 11.24 5.82 13.09
CA VAL A 120 12.44 6.43 13.65
C VAL A 120 12.40 6.36 15.18
N GLY A 121 13.36 5.66 15.76
CA GLY A 121 13.52 5.52 17.21
C GLY A 121 12.80 4.29 17.78
N ALA A 122 12.22 4.42 18.96
CA ALA A 122 11.69 3.28 19.73
C ALA A 122 10.29 2.80 19.31
N GLY A 123 9.84 3.06 18.08
CA GLY A 123 8.53 2.62 17.58
C GLY A 123 7.33 3.42 18.10
N GLN A 124 7.49 4.33 19.07
CA GLN A 124 6.35 5.01 19.69
C GLN A 124 5.81 6.14 18.80
N LEU A 125 4.50 6.09 18.50
CA LEU A 125 3.75 7.18 17.91
C LEU A 125 2.96 7.94 18.99
N PRO A 126 2.92 9.27 18.90
CA PRO A 126 2.05 10.04 19.77
C PRO A 126 0.57 9.85 19.33
N PRO A 127 -0.41 10.19 20.19
CA PRO A 127 -1.82 10.10 19.85
C PRO A 127 -2.19 11.21 18.86
N LEU A 128 -1.98 10.94 17.57
CA LEU A 128 -2.18 11.89 16.47
C LEU A 128 -3.65 12.33 16.29
N THR A 129 -4.59 11.70 16.99
CA THR A 129 -6.03 11.98 16.93
C THR A 129 -6.52 12.96 17.99
N GLU A 130 -5.76 13.21 19.06
CA GLU A 130 -6.28 13.89 20.26
C GLU A 130 -5.76 15.32 20.44
N SER A 131 -4.53 15.63 20.02
CA SER A 131 -4.06 17.02 19.95
C SER A 131 -2.75 17.15 19.16
N PRO A 132 -2.77 17.77 17.97
CA PRO A 132 -1.61 17.76 17.07
C PRO A 132 -0.52 18.79 17.37
N ALA A 133 -0.86 19.94 17.97
CA ALA A 133 0.02 21.11 18.02
C ALA A 133 1.24 20.96 18.95
N SER A 134 1.26 19.95 19.83
CA SER A 134 2.33 19.75 20.82
C SER A 134 3.22 18.55 20.54
N GLN A 135 2.99 17.83 19.43
CA GLN A 135 3.68 16.59 19.15
C GLN A 135 4.86 16.81 18.19
N PRO A 136 6.02 16.17 18.43
CA PRO A 136 7.14 16.30 17.52
C PRO A 136 6.76 15.79 16.12
N PRO A 137 7.29 16.40 15.04
CA PRO A 137 7.04 15.94 13.69
C PRO A 137 7.44 14.46 13.50
N VAL A 138 6.50 13.65 13.00
CA VAL A 138 6.76 12.24 12.69
C VAL A 138 7.59 12.17 11.42
N LYS A 139 8.79 11.59 11.51
CA LYS A 139 9.73 11.45 10.37
C LYS A 139 9.42 10.27 9.47
N GLY A 140 8.74 9.26 10.01
CA GLY A 140 8.30 8.11 9.23
C GLY A 140 7.43 7.17 10.05
N VAL A 141 6.71 6.31 9.35
CA VAL A 141 5.86 5.29 9.94
C VAL A 141 6.25 3.92 9.43
N SER A 142 6.39 2.97 10.34
CA SER A 142 6.62 1.57 10.04
C SER A 142 5.29 0.82 10.11
N ILE A 143 5.03 -0.01 9.11
CA ILE A 143 3.80 -0.79 8.96
C ILE A 143 4.20 -2.26 9.05
N LYS A 144 3.82 -2.90 10.16
CA LYS A 144 4.28 -4.24 10.52
C LYS A 144 3.12 -5.22 10.61
N ILE A 145 3.31 -6.43 10.09
CA ILE A 145 2.47 -7.58 10.44
C ILE A 145 3.20 -8.34 11.54
N VAL A 146 2.67 -8.26 12.76
CA VAL A 146 3.26 -8.94 13.92
C VAL A 146 3.10 -10.45 13.77
N LYS A 147 4.22 -11.18 13.80
CA LYS A 147 4.20 -12.65 13.78
C LYS A 147 3.94 -13.16 15.19
N SER A 148 2.83 -13.88 15.38
CA SER A 148 2.59 -14.64 16.62
C SER A 148 3.53 -15.85 16.75
N SER A 149 4.12 -16.33 15.64
CA SER A 149 5.08 -17.43 15.61
C SER A 149 6.06 -17.29 14.44
N ARG A 150 7.29 -17.80 14.58
CA ARG A 150 8.34 -17.72 13.55
C ARG A 150 7.94 -18.39 12.23
N THR A 151 7.07 -19.39 12.27
CA THR A 151 6.61 -20.15 11.09
C THR A 151 5.42 -19.52 10.37
N LEU A 152 4.77 -18.51 10.97
CA LEU A 152 3.52 -17.96 10.44
C LEU A 152 3.82 -16.97 9.31
N THR A 153 3.47 -17.35 8.09
CA THR A 153 3.53 -16.46 6.91
C THR A 153 2.20 -15.70 6.76
N PRO A 154 2.24 -14.38 6.51
CA PRO A 154 1.03 -13.61 6.25
C PRO A 154 0.33 -14.11 4.99
N SER A 155 -1.00 -14.02 4.98
CA SER A 155 -1.76 -14.35 3.77
C SER A 155 -1.52 -13.30 2.67
N LYS A 156 -1.74 -13.67 1.39
CA LYS A 156 -1.68 -12.72 0.27
C LYS A 156 -2.59 -11.50 0.48
N LEU A 157 -3.75 -11.70 1.13
CA LEU A 157 -4.67 -10.61 1.46
C LEU A 157 -4.05 -9.63 2.46
N GLN A 158 -3.36 -10.14 3.48
CA GLN A 158 -2.66 -9.29 4.44
C GLN A 158 -1.49 -8.54 3.80
N LEU A 159 -0.73 -9.18 2.91
CA LEU A 159 0.35 -8.53 2.16
C LEU A 159 -0.21 -7.46 1.21
N ALA A 160 -1.32 -7.72 0.53
CA ALA A 160 -2.02 -6.73 -0.28
C ALA A 160 -2.52 -5.54 0.54
N LYS A 161 -3.05 -5.79 1.75
CA LYS A 161 -3.50 -4.74 2.66
C LYS A 161 -2.32 -3.91 3.16
N LEU A 162 -1.22 -4.54 3.55
CA LEU A 162 0.02 -3.86 3.94
C LEU A 162 0.55 -2.94 2.82
N VAL A 163 0.56 -3.43 1.58
CA VAL A 163 0.96 -2.61 0.41
C VAL A 163 -0.03 -1.48 0.13
N SER A 164 -1.33 -1.71 0.31
CA SER A 164 -2.35 -0.68 0.14
C SER A 164 -2.19 0.43 1.19
N LEU A 165 -1.95 0.06 2.45
CA LEU A 165 -1.71 1.00 3.55
C LEU A 165 -0.44 1.83 3.31
N SER A 166 0.68 1.19 2.94
CA SER A 166 1.93 1.90 2.68
C SER A 166 1.79 2.90 1.53
N LYS A 167 1.13 2.51 0.43
CA LYS A 167 0.83 3.43 -0.68
C LYS A 167 -0.07 4.59 -0.27
N LYS A 168 -1.08 4.36 0.58
CA LYS A 168 -1.96 5.43 1.07
C LYS A 168 -1.20 6.42 1.96
N LEU A 169 -0.34 5.93 2.85
CA LEU A 169 0.47 6.76 3.73
C LEU A 169 1.57 7.52 2.97
N ALA A 170 2.17 6.91 1.94
CA ALA A 170 3.14 7.56 1.06
C ALA A 170 2.59 8.80 0.33
N ARG A 171 1.27 8.83 0.03
CA ARG A 171 0.60 10.00 -0.57
C ARG A 171 0.60 11.24 0.33
N LEU A 172 0.99 11.10 1.61
CA LEU A 172 1.17 12.24 2.51
C LEU A 172 2.49 12.99 2.27
N GLY A 173 3.33 12.54 1.33
CA GLY A 173 4.62 13.15 1.01
C GLY A 173 5.79 12.32 1.52
N GLY A 174 5.71 10.99 1.33
CA GLY A 174 6.74 10.08 1.78
C GLY A 174 7.08 8.99 0.76
N THR A 175 8.28 8.45 0.91
CA THR A 175 8.78 7.34 0.10
C THR A 175 8.63 6.04 0.88
N VAL A 176 8.14 5.00 0.20
CA VAL A 176 8.03 3.66 0.78
C VAL A 176 9.36 2.94 0.63
N VAL A 177 9.90 2.47 1.74
CA VAL A 177 11.14 1.72 1.80
C VAL A 177 10.93 0.35 2.44
N ASP A 178 11.76 -0.60 2.08
CA ASP A 178 11.78 -1.94 2.65
C ASP A 178 12.55 -1.99 3.98
N ALA A 179 12.73 -3.18 4.56
CA ALA A 179 13.42 -3.35 5.84
C ALA A 179 14.92 -2.98 5.78
N GLU A 180 15.52 -2.92 4.59
CA GLU A 180 16.89 -2.47 4.34
C GLU A 180 16.96 -0.97 3.97
N HIS A 181 15.85 -0.24 4.15
CA HIS A 181 15.68 1.16 3.78
C HIS A 181 15.87 1.42 2.27
N GLN A 182 15.64 0.40 1.43
CA GLN A 182 15.68 0.56 -0.02
C GLN A 182 14.28 0.93 -0.55
N PRO A 183 14.17 1.91 -1.48
CA PRO A 183 12.89 2.28 -2.07
C PRO A 183 12.19 1.09 -2.76
N ILE A 184 10.90 0.89 -2.48
CA ILE A 184 10.12 -0.20 -3.10
C ILE A 184 9.56 0.26 -4.44
N THR A 185 9.98 -0.42 -5.53
CA THR A 185 9.44 -0.18 -6.87
C THR A 185 8.03 -0.78 -7.05
N PRO A 186 7.26 -0.37 -8.08
CA PRO A 186 5.98 -1.02 -8.43
C PRO A 186 6.09 -2.54 -8.60
N ALA A 187 7.18 -3.01 -9.21
CA ALA A 187 7.47 -4.44 -9.35
C ALA A 187 7.75 -5.09 -7.99
N GLY A 188 8.49 -4.40 -7.11
CA GLY A 188 8.73 -4.83 -5.74
C GLY A 188 7.42 -5.01 -4.96
N PHE A 189 6.49 -4.06 -5.05
CA PHE A 189 5.16 -4.19 -4.43
C PHE A 189 4.40 -5.42 -4.91
N ASN A 190 4.48 -5.76 -6.20
CA ASN A 190 3.85 -6.98 -6.70
C ASN A 190 4.54 -8.24 -6.14
N ALA A 191 5.87 -8.24 -6.03
CA ALA A 191 6.60 -9.33 -5.39
C ALA A 191 6.20 -9.52 -3.92
N VAL A 192 5.99 -8.42 -3.17
CA VAL A 192 5.43 -8.46 -1.81
C VAL A 192 4.08 -9.17 -1.79
N ILE A 193 3.13 -8.75 -2.63
CA ILE A 193 1.77 -9.31 -2.65
C ILE A 193 1.79 -10.81 -3.02
N GLN A 194 2.70 -11.21 -3.89
CA GLN A 194 2.84 -12.61 -4.30
C GLN A 194 3.58 -13.48 -3.27
N GLY A 195 4.11 -12.90 -2.19
CA GLY A 195 4.93 -13.61 -1.20
C GLY A 195 6.32 -13.98 -1.72
N GLN A 196 6.80 -13.27 -2.74
CA GLN A 196 8.12 -13.46 -3.37
C GLN A 196 9.18 -12.50 -2.83
N ALA A 197 8.82 -11.68 -1.84
CA ALA A 197 9.76 -10.83 -1.14
C ALA A 197 10.77 -11.67 -0.34
N ARG A 198 11.98 -11.12 -0.18
CA ARG A 198 13.03 -11.76 0.61
C ARG A 198 12.66 -11.66 2.09
N VAL A 199 12.78 -12.80 2.78
CA VAL A 199 12.62 -12.96 4.23
C VAL A 199 13.91 -13.47 4.85
#